data_AF-A0ABD2DVP6-F1
#
_entry.id   AF-A0ABD2DVP6-F1
#
_cell.length_a   1.000
_cell.length_b   1.000
_cell.length_c   1.000
_cell.angle_alpha   90.00
_cell.angle_beta   90.00
_cell.angle_gamma   90.00
#
_symmetry.space_group_name_H-M   'P 1'
#
loop_
_entity.id
_entity.type
_entity.pdbx_description
1 polymer ?
#
loop_
_entity_poly.entity_id
_entity_poly.type
_entity_poly.pdbx_seq_one_letter_code
_entity_poly.pdbx_strand_id
1 'polypeptide(L)'
;KEKLMRCSQCRVAKYCSAKCQKKAWQDHKQECKCLKSCKPRYPPDSVRLLGRVVFKLMEETPSESEKLYSFYDLESNINKLTEDKKEGLRQLAMTFQHFMREEIQDASQLPSSFDIFEAFAKVICNSFTICNAEMQEVGVGLYPSMSLLNHSCDPNCSIVFNGPHLLLRAVRDIEVGEEDADMLTGDEQVWREVQESLKKIEELKAHWKWEQVLAMCQTIISSNSERLPDINIYQLKVLDCAMDACINLGLLEEALFYGTRTMEPYRIFFPGSHPVRGVQVMKVGKLQLHQGMFPQAMKNLRLAFDIMRVTHGREHSLIEDLILLLEECDANIRAS
;
A
#
# COMPACT_ATOMS: atom_id res chain seq x y z
N LYS A 1 -6.41 -20.07 -3.53
CA LYS A 1 -7.12 -18.79 -3.28
C LYS A 1 -8.46 -19.10 -2.61
N GLU A 2 -8.70 -18.57 -1.42
CA GLU A 2 -10.01 -18.71 -0.75
C GLU A 2 -11.11 -17.98 -1.54
N LYS A 3 -12.30 -18.59 -1.60
CA LYS A 3 -13.44 -18.04 -2.33
C LYS A 3 -14.13 -16.97 -1.47
N LEU A 4 -14.02 -15.70 -1.87
CA LEU A 4 -14.68 -14.60 -1.17
C LEU A 4 -16.21 -14.63 -1.33
N MET A 5 -16.93 -14.35 -0.25
CA MET A 5 -18.39 -14.23 -0.20
C MET A 5 -18.83 -12.80 -0.52
N ARG A 6 -19.86 -12.63 -1.34
CA ARG A 6 -20.38 -11.32 -1.73
C ARG A 6 -21.52 -10.89 -0.81
N CYS A 7 -21.61 -9.60 -0.51
CA CYS A 7 -22.81 -9.02 0.11
C CYS A 7 -24.04 -9.34 -0.76
N SER A 8 -25.11 -9.89 -0.17
CA SER A 8 -26.30 -10.31 -0.92
C SER A 8 -27.07 -9.12 -1.52
N GLN A 9 -26.99 -7.95 -0.88
CA GLN A 9 -27.71 -6.75 -1.29
C GLN A 9 -27.00 -6.01 -2.44
N CYS A 10 -25.80 -5.48 -2.19
CA CYS A 10 -25.07 -4.73 -3.22
C CYS A 10 -24.34 -5.66 -4.20
N ARG A 11 -23.97 -6.89 -3.82
CA ARG A 11 -23.09 -7.81 -4.60
C ARG A 11 -21.75 -7.20 -5.05
N VAL A 12 -21.32 -6.09 -4.43
CA VAL A 12 -20.05 -5.41 -4.70
C VAL A 12 -19.02 -5.77 -3.63
N ALA A 13 -19.33 -5.47 -2.36
CA ALA A 13 -18.47 -5.81 -1.23
C ALA A 13 -18.30 -7.33 -1.11
N LYS A 14 -17.06 -7.74 -0.80
CA LYS A 14 -16.64 -9.13 -0.67
C LYS A 14 -15.92 -9.33 0.67
N TYR A 15 -16.08 -10.51 1.25
CA TYR A 15 -15.54 -10.84 2.57
C TYR A 15 -14.95 -12.26 2.56
N CYS A 16 -13.87 -12.46 3.32
CA CYS A 16 -13.26 -13.78 3.51
C CYS A 16 -14.09 -14.70 4.43
N SER A 17 -14.87 -14.12 5.35
CA SER A 17 -15.64 -14.88 6.34
C SER A 17 -16.93 -14.17 6.75
N ALA A 18 -17.88 -14.93 7.30
CA ALA A 18 -19.11 -14.38 7.87
C ALA A 18 -18.82 -13.44 9.05
N LYS A 19 -17.75 -13.72 9.81
CA LYS A 19 -17.25 -12.84 10.89
C LYS A 19 -16.87 -11.46 10.34
N CYS A 20 -16.07 -11.42 9.27
CA CYS A 20 -15.67 -10.16 8.63
C CYS A 20 -16.87 -9.41 8.03
N GLN A 21 -17.81 -10.12 7.40
CA GLN A 21 -19.03 -9.51 6.88
C GLN A 21 -19.87 -8.87 8.00
N LYS A 22 -20.05 -9.58 9.13
CA LYS A 22 -20.81 -9.07 10.28
C LYS A 22 -20.14 -7.86 10.90
N LYS A 23 -18.81 -7.90 11.10
CA LYS A 23 -18.04 -6.77 11.67
C LYS A 23 -18.09 -5.52 10.78
N ALA A 24 -17.97 -5.69 9.47
CA ALA A 24 -17.98 -4.58 8.52
C ALA A 24 -19.38 -4.00 8.24
N TRP A 25 -20.45 -4.63 8.73
CA TRP A 25 -21.81 -4.22 8.38
C TRP A 25 -22.16 -2.83 8.88
N GLN A 26 -21.69 -2.43 10.07
CA GLN A 26 -21.92 -1.09 10.62
C GLN A 26 -21.47 -0.02 9.62
N ASP A 27 -20.21 -0.08 9.16
CA ASP A 27 -19.65 0.90 8.22
C ASP A 27 -20.09 0.68 6.75
N HIS A 28 -20.62 -0.51 6.41
CA HIS A 28 -21.06 -0.83 5.04
C HIS A 28 -22.54 -0.52 4.79
N LYS A 29 -23.38 -0.53 5.83
CA LYS A 29 -24.85 -0.51 5.71
C LYS A 29 -25.35 0.64 4.84
N GLN A 30 -24.83 1.85 5.04
CA GLN A 30 -25.26 3.04 4.30
C GLN A 30 -24.72 3.02 2.86
N GLU A 31 -23.40 2.82 2.66
CA GLU A 31 -22.83 2.74 1.30
C GLU A 31 -23.37 1.56 0.48
N CYS A 32 -23.91 0.52 1.11
CA CYS A 32 -24.46 -0.66 0.43
C CYS A 32 -25.60 -0.30 -0.53
N LYS A 33 -26.45 0.66 -0.16
CA LYS A 33 -27.56 1.13 -1.01
C LYS A 33 -27.02 1.93 -2.21
N CYS A 34 -26.08 2.83 -1.97
CA CYS A 34 -25.39 3.60 -3.01
C CYS A 34 -24.67 2.69 -4.02
N LEU A 35 -23.95 1.68 -3.53
CA LEU A 35 -23.25 0.68 -4.37
C LEU A 35 -24.20 -0.20 -5.16
N LYS A 36 -25.42 -0.42 -4.67
CA LYS A 36 -26.45 -1.17 -5.39
C LYS A 36 -27.01 -0.33 -6.55
N SER A 37 -27.21 0.97 -6.36
CA SER A 37 -27.81 1.87 -7.36
C SER A 37 -26.84 2.35 -8.44
N CYS A 38 -25.52 2.30 -8.19
CA CYS A 38 -24.51 2.77 -9.16
C CYS A 38 -24.17 1.74 -10.26
N LYS A 39 -24.59 0.48 -10.13
CA LYS A 39 -24.25 -0.57 -11.08
C LYS A 39 -24.72 -0.26 -12.51
N PRO A 40 -23.91 -0.60 -13.53
CA PRO A 40 -22.64 -1.35 -13.47
C PRO A 40 -21.40 -0.49 -13.21
N ARG A 41 -21.55 0.82 -12.96
CA ARG A 41 -20.44 1.77 -12.83
C ARG A 41 -20.04 1.92 -11.36
N TYR A 42 -18.77 1.68 -11.06
CA TYR A 42 -18.25 1.83 -9.69
C TYR A 42 -17.69 3.25 -9.50
N PRO A 43 -17.89 3.87 -8.33
CA PRO A 43 -17.31 5.18 -8.05
C PRO A 43 -15.78 5.08 -7.94
N PRO A 44 -15.05 6.18 -8.17
CA PRO A 44 -13.64 6.28 -7.82
C PRO A 44 -13.40 5.96 -6.33
N ASP A 45 -12.20 5.46 -6.00
CA ASP A 45 -11.85 5.08 -4.62
C ASP A 45 -11.96 6.27 -3.65
N SER A 46 -11.55 7.47 -4.09
CA SER A 46 -11.68 8.71 -3.31
C SER A 46 -13.14 9.06 -3.00
N VAL A 47 -14.06 8.85 -3.95
CA VAL A 47 -15.50 9.09 -3.76
C VAL A 47 -16.08 8.12 -2.75
N ARG A 48 -15.71 6.83 -2.85
CA ARG A 48 -16.18 5.82 -1.90
C ARG A 48 -15.60 6.03 -0.51
N LEU A 49 -14.32 6.40 -0.41
CA LEU A 49 -13.65 6.75 0.83
C LEU A 49 -14.33 7.94 1.50
N LEU A 50 -14.57 9.03 0.76
CA LEU A 50 -15.25 10.21 1.29
C LEU A 50 -16.68 9.88 1.76
N GLY A 51 -17.39 8.99 1.07
CA GLY A 51 -18.72 8.53 1.49
C GLY A 51 -18.67 7.86 2.87
N ARG A 52 -17.66 7.03 3.12
CA ARG A 52 -17.43 6.41 4.42
C ARG A 52 -17.03 7.42 5.50
N VAL A 53 -16.20 8.40 5.15
CA VAL A 53 -15.83 9.50 6.07
C VAL A 53 -17.08 10.26 6.50
N VAL A 54 -17.95 10.65 5.57
CA VAL A 54 -19.19 11.37 5.88
C VAL A 54 -20.06 10.56 6.83
N PHE A 55 -20.30 9.27 6.54
CA PHE A 55 -21.08 8.42 7.44
C PHE A 55 -20.43 8.27 8.82
N LYS A 56 -19.10 8.21 8.87
CA LYS A 56 -18.36 8.11 10.14
C LYS A 56 -18.46 9.39 10.97
N LEU A 57 -18.37 10.55 10.34
CA LEU A 57 -18.50 11.87 10.99
C LEU A 57 -19.91 12.15 11.50
N MET A 58 -20.92 11.43 10.98
CA MET A 58 -22.29 11.52 11.46
C MET A 58 -22.58 10.59 12.66
N GLU A 59 -21.66 9.69 13.01
CA GLU A 59 -21.80 8.88 14.23
C GLU A 59 -21.51 9.72 15.48
N GLU A 60 -22.23 9.46 16.58
CA GLU A 60 -22.03 10.18 17.84
C GLU A 60 -20.69 9.86 18.53
N THR A 61 -20.10 8.70 18.21
CA THR A 61 -18.85 8.24 18.82
C THR A 61 -17.64 8.79 18.07
N PRO A 62 -16.78 9.60 18.72
CA PRO A 62 -15.54 10.06 18.11
C PRO A 62 -14.64 8.90 17.69
N SER A 63 -13.90 9.08 16.59
CA SER A 63 -12.94 8.09 16.13
C SER A 63 -11.61 8.20 16.88
N GLU A 64 -11.07 7.09 17.39
CA GLU A 64 -9.71 7.07 17.98
C GLU A 64 -8.62 7.52 16.99
N SER A 65 -8.86 7.39 15.69
CA SER A 65 -7.95 7.88 14.65
C SER A 65 -7.81 9.41 14.62
N GLU A 66 -8.73 10.13 15.26
CA GLU A 66 -8.79 11.60 15.31
C GLU A 66 -8.28 12.19 16.63
N LYS A 67 -7.69 11.36 17.50
CA LYS A 67 -7.25 11.75 18.85
C LYS A 67 -6.27 12.92 18.89
N LEU A 68 -5.33 13.00 17.93
CA LEU A 68 -4.33 14.08 17.87
C LEU A 68 -4.68 15.14 16.83
N TYR A 69 -5.47 14.79 15.82
CA TYR A 69 -5.81 15.64 14.69
C TYR A 69 -7.11 15.12 14.06
N SER A 70 -8.08 15.99 13.80
CA SER A 70 -9.37 15.58 13.21
C SER A 70 -9.39 15.69 11.69
N PHE A 71 -10.41 15.10 11.05
CA PHE A 71 -10.66 15.32 9.63
C PHE A 71 -10.81 16.80 9.27
N TYR A 72 -11.40 17.60 10.16
CA TYR A 72 -11.60 19.02 9.94
C TYR A 72 -10.28 19.80 9.95
N ASP A 73 -9.28 19.33 10.70
CA ASP A 73 -7.97 19.98 10.79
C ASP A 73 -7.04 19.66 9.61
N LEU A 74 -7.35 18.63 8.82
CA LEU A 74 -6.50 18.21 7.70
C LEU A 74 -6.19 19.36 6.74
N GLU A 75 -4.93 19.46 6.32
CA GLU A 75 -4.53 20.41 5.28
C GLU A 75 -5.25 20.08 3.98
N SER A 76 -5.72 21.10 3.27
CA SER A 76 -6.43 20.98 1.99
C SER A 76 -5.60 21.49 0.81
N ASN A 77 -4.58 22.32 1.08
CA ASN A 77 -3.77 23.03 0.10
C ASN A 77 -4.58 23.77 -0.97
N ILE A 78 -5.85 24.15 -0.70
CA ILE A 78 -6.75 24.76 -1.70
C ILE A 78 -6.10 25.98 -2.39
N ASN A 79 -5.40 26.81 -1.61
CA ASN A 79 -4.75 28.02 -2.10
C ASN A 79 -3.60 27.74 -3.09
N LYS A 80 -3.08 26.51 -3.13
CA LYS A 80 -1.99 26.05 -4.01
C LYS A 80 -2.50 25.23 -5.20
N LEU A 81 -3.81 25.00 -5.32
CA LEU A 81 -4.38 24.21 -6.42
C LEU A 81 -4.41 25.01 -7.72
N THR A 82 -3.94 24.37 -8.81
CA THR A 82 -4.12 24.88 -10.18
C THR A 82 -5.59 24.75 -10.61
N GLU A 83 -6.03 25.54 -11.59
CA GLU A 83 -7.42 25.46 -12.08
C GLU A 83 -7.80 24.07 -12.61
N ASP A 84 -6.88 23.37 -13.27
CA ASP A 84 -7.11 21.99 -13.73
C ASP A 84 -7.38 21.04 -12.56
N LYS A 85 -6.64 21.18 -11.46
CA LYS A 85 -6.86 20.38 -10.24
C LYS A 85 -8.20 20.73 -9.62
N LYS A 86 -8.56 22.02 -9.56
CA LYS A 86 -9.87 22.46 -9.06
C LYS A 86 -11.01 21.88 -9.89
N GLU A 87 -10.89 21.87 -11.21
CA GLU A 87 -11.89 21.24 -12.08
C GLU A 87 -12.02 19.74 -11.81
N GLY A 88 -10.89 19.03 -11.65
CA GLY A 88 -10.90 17.63 -11.22
C GLY A 88 -11.65 17.41 -9.90
N LEU A 89 -11.44 18.27 -8.90
CA LEU A 89 -12.17 18.21 -7.62
C LEU A 89 -13.67 18.50 -7.78
N ARG A 90 -14.08 19.42 -8.65
CA ARG A 90 -15.50 19.67 -8.96
C ARG A 90 -16.16 18.44 -9.57
N GLN A 91 -15.48 17.75 -10.49
CA GLN A 91 -15.98 16.51 -11.06
C GLN A 91 -16.12 15.39 -10.02
N LEU A 92 -15.17 15.29 -9.08
CA LEU A 92 -15.29 14.38 -7.94
C LEU A 92 -16.47 14.74 -7.03
N ALA A 93 -16.70 16.02 -6.75
CA ALA A 93 -17.83 16.49 -5.96
C ALA A 93 -19.18 16.14 -6.61
N MET A 94 -19.32 16.36 -7.93
CA MET A 94 -20.51 15.96 -8.68
C MET A 94 -20.71 14.44 -8.66
N THR A 95 -19.63 13.68 -8.83
CA THR A 95 -19.66 12.21 -8.78
C THR A 95 -20.09 11.71 -7.39
N PHE A 96 -19.61 12.36 -6.34
CA PHE A 96 -19.98 12.08 -4.96
C PHE A 96 -21.46 12.33 -4.70
N GLN A 97 -21.98 13.51 -5.09
CA GLN A 97 -23.40 13.83 -4.95
C GLN A 97 -24.27 12.80 -5.68
N HIS A 98 -23.89 12.42 -6.90
CA HIS A 98 -24.60 11.39 -7.65
C HIS A 98 -24.55 10.02 -6.97
N PHE A 99 -23.38 9.61 -6.45
CA PHE A 99 -23.19 8.34 -5.76
C PHE A 99 -23.98 8.26 -4.45
N MET A 100 -24.00 9.34 -3.68
CA MET A 100 -24.57 9.39 -2.33
C MET A 100 -26.08 9.68 -2.30
N ARG A 101 -26.72 10.03 -3.43
CA ARG A 101 -28.13 10.45 -3.52
C ARG A 101 -29.16 9.56 -2.78
N GLU A 102 -28.88 8.27 -2.65
CA GLU A 102 -29.79 7.32 -1.97
C GLU A 102 -29.80 7.51 -0.45
N GLU A 103 -28.72 8.07 0.12
CA GLU A 103 -28.55 8.29 1.56
C GLU A 103 -28.42 9.78 1.92
N ILE A 104 -27.96 10.63 1.00
CA ILE A 104 -27.74 12.06 1.18
C ILE A 104 -28.36 12.78 -0.02
N GLN A 105 -29.55 13.34 0.18
CA GLN A 105 -30.29 14.14 -0.80
C GLN A 105 -29.97 15.62 -0.71
N ASP A 106 -29.70 16.12 0.50
CA ASP A 106 -29.48 17.55 0.74
C ASP A 106 -28.40 17.81 1.80
N ALA A 107 -27.97 19.08 1.88
CA ALA A 107 -26.86 19.49 2.73
C ALA A 107 -27.15 19.35 4.25
N SER A 108 -28.42 19.26 4.67
CA SER A 108 -28.77 19.05 6.08
C SER A 108 -28.41 17.65 6.60
N GLN A 109 -28.22 16.70 5.68
CA GLN A 109 -27.77 15.33 5.99
C GLN A 109 -26.25 15.20 5.98
N LEU A 110 -25.51 16.26 5.63
CA LEU A 110 -24.06 16.28 5.79
C LEU A 110 -23.69 16.73 7.21
N PRO A 111 -22.47 16.41 7.66
CA PRO A 111 -21.93 17.02 8.88
C PRO A 111 -22.02 18.55 8.83
N SER A 112 -22.14 19.19 9.99
CA SER A 112 -22.23 20.65 10.05
C SER A 112 -20.98 21.29 9.42
N SER A 113 -21.17 22.38 8.67
CA SER A 113 -20.10 23.09 7.94
C SER A 113 -19.27 22.24 6.97
N PHE A 114 -19.80 21.12 6.50
CA PHE A 114 -19.08 20.23 5.60
C PHE A 114 -19.11 20.73 4.16
N ASP A 115 -17.95 21.13 3.64
CA ASP A 115 -17.77 21.48 2.23
C ASP A 115 -17.17 20.30 1.46
N ILE A 116 -17.91 19.81 0.45
CA ILE A 116 -17.52 18.62 -0.33
C ILE A 116 -16.23 18.87 -1.13
N PHE A 117 -16.04 20.09 -1.62
CA PHE A 117 -14.88 20.43 -2.44
C PHE A 117 -13.60 20.45 -1.60
N GLU A 118 -13.63 21.10 -0.44
CA GLU A 118 -12.56 21.08 0.56
C GLU A 118 -12.31 19.67 1.08
N ALA A 119 -13.36 18.90 1.34
CA ALA A 119 -13.21 17.53 1.81
C ALA A 119 -12.47 16.66 0.79
N PHE A 120 -12.72 16.82 -0.52
CA PHE A 120 -11.91 16.15 -1.54
C PHE A 120 -10.47 16.67 -1.59
N ALA A 121 -10.26 17.97 -1.44
CA ALA A 121 -8.91 18.53 -1.36
C ALA A 121 -8.11 17.89 -0.21
N LYS A 122 -8.72 17.75 0.97
CA LYS A 122 -8.16 17.02 2.13
C LYS A 122 -7.88 15.55 1.81
N VAL A 123 -8.82 14.84 1.19
CA VAL A 123 -8.63 13.42 0.80
C VAL A 123 -7.41 13.26 -0.11
N ILE A 124 -7.20 14.17 -1.08
CA ILE A 124 -6.11 14.04 -2.05
C ILE A 124 -4.72 14.14 -1.41
N CYS A 125 -4.51 15.01 -0.42
CA CYS A 125 -3.19 15.15 0.21
C CYS A 125 -2.98 14.31 1.48
N ASN A 126 -4.03 13.70 2.04
CA ASN A 126 -3.93 12.98 3.33
C ASN A 126 -4.29 11.49 3.24
N SER A 127 -4.60 10.97 2.04
CA SER A 127 -4.89 9.55 1.86
C SER A 127 -3.64 8.69 1.99
N PHE A 128 -3.74 7.63 2.78
CA PHE A 128 -2.71 6.59 2.90
C PHE A 128 -3.10 5.39 2.06
N THR A 129 -2.18 4.94 1.21
CA THR A 129 -2.26 3.63 0.57
C THR A 129 -1.96 2.54 1.59
N ILE A 130 -2.92 1.65 1.80
CA ILE A 130 -2.81 0.53 2.74
C ILE A 130 -2.20 -0.66 2.00
N CYS A 131 -1.08 -1.15 2.51
CA CYS A 131 -0.40 -2.33 1.97
C CYS A 131 -0.68 -3.57 2.83
N ASN A 132 -0.70 -4.75 2.21
CA ASN A 132 -0.72 -6.03 2.93
C ASN A 132 0.69 -6.41 3.44
N ALA A 133 0.80 -7.56 4.08
CA ALA A 133 2.06 -8.08 4.62
C ALA A 133 3.15 -8.26 3.54
N GLU A 134 2.74 -8.50 2.29
CA GLU A 134 3.63 -8.62 1.14
C GLU A 134 3.98 -7.27 0.48
N MET A 135 3.60 -6.15 1.10
CA MET A 135 3.77 -4.77 0.58
C MET A 135 3.01 -4.50 -0.74
N GLN A 136 1.94 -5.24 -1.00
CA GLN A 136 1.04 -4.99 -2.12
C GLN A 136 -0.06 -4.02 -1.70
N GLU A 137 -0.36 -3.04 -2.55
CA GLU A 137 -1.42 -2.07 -2.33
C GLU A 137 -2.80 -2.77 -2.41
N VAL A 138 -3.58 -2.69 -1.32
CA VAL A 138 -4.87 -3.40 -1.18
C VAL A 138 -6.01 -2.49 -0.76
N GLY A 139 -5.75 -1.23 -0.40
CA GLY A 139 -6.78 -0.28 -0.04
C GLY A 139 -6.25 1.14 0.13
N VAL A 140 -7.17 2.04 0.44
CA VAL A 140 -6.89 3.44 0.77
C VAL A 140 -7.66 3.82 2.03
N GLY A 141 -7.07 4.63 2.89
CA GLY A 141 -7.68 5.08 4.14
C GLY A 141 -7.21 6.45 4.59
N LEU A 142 -7.96 7.05 5.51
CA LEU A 142 -7.56 8.27 6.21
C LEU A 142 -7.21 7.92 7.66
N TYR A 143 -6.06 8.42 8.11
CA TYR A 143 -5.59 8.28 9.49
C TYR A 143 -5.22 9.68 10.00
N PRO A 144 -6.20 10.52 10.38
CA PRO A 144 -5.99 11.95 10.57
C PRO A 144 -4.85 12.30 11.54
N SER A 145 -4.75 11.63 12.69
CA SER A 145 -3.65 11.82 13.63
C SER A 145 -2.26 11.52 13.03
N MET A 146 -2.19 10.62 12.04
CA MET A 146 -0.94 10.26 11.35
C MET A 146 -0.63 11.19 10.17
N SER A 147 -1.62 11.95 9.68
CA SER A 147 -1.41 13.00 8.67
C SER A 147 -0.61 14.21 9.21
N LEU A 148 -0.37 14.27 10.53
CA LEU A 148 0.55 15.23 11.15
C LEU A 148 2.01 15.00 10.75
N LEU A 149 2.35 13.80 10.28
CA LEU A 149 3.71 13.47 9.87
C LEU A 149 4.02 14.14 8.53
N ASN A 150 5.04 15.01 8.53
CA ASN A 150 5.54 15.58 7.30
C ASN A 150 6.30 14.53 6.46
N HIS A 151 6.36 14.77 5.16
CA HIS A 151 7.15 13.95 4.25
C HIS A 151 8.63 14.27 4.39
N SER A 152 9.43 13.26 4.73
CA SER A 152 10.89 13.30 4.67
C SER A 152 11.41 12.17 3.78
N CYS A 153 12.36 12.48 2.90
CA CYS A 153 13.02 11.51 2.04
C CYS A 153 13.98 10.58 2.80
N ASP A 154 14.44 11.00 3.98
CA ASP A 154 15.23 10.20 4.92
C ASP A 154 14.53 10.18 6.29
N PRO A 155 13.45 9.38 6.45
CA PRO A 155 12.57 9.50 7.60
C PRO A 155 13.18 8.89 8.86
N ASN A 156 12.85 9.45 10.02
CA ASN A 156 13.21 8.89 11.34
C ASN A 156 12.14 7.95 11.91
N CYS A 157 10.94 7.98 11.32
CA CYS A 157 9.82 7.11 11.63
C CYS A 157 9.32 6.39 10.38
N SER A 158 8.74 5.22 10.54
CA SER A 158 8.15 4.46 9.45
C SER A 158 6.76 3.95 9.83
N ILE A 159 5.91 3.86 8.81
CA ILE A 159 4.53 3.37 8.92
C ILE A 159 4.48 1.97 8.32
N VAL A 160 3.86 1.03 9.05
CA VAL A 160 3.51 -0.30 8.54
C VAL A 160 2.05 -0.63 8.83
N PHE A 161 1.46 -1.45 7.97
CA PHE A 161 0.06 -1.85 8.07
C PHE A 161 -0.08 -3.33 8.43
N ASN A 162 -0.89 -3.62 9.45
CA ASN A 162 -1.38 -4.97 9.75
C ASN A 162 -2.89 -5.03 9.48
N GLY A 163 -3.24 -5.42 8.25
CA GLY A 163 -4.58 -5.18 7.72
C GLY A 163 -4.87 -3.68 7.67
N PRO A 164 -6.01 -3.18 8.18
CA PRO A 164 -6.30 -1.75 8.24
C PRO A 164 -5.71 -1.05 9.48
N HIS A 165 -4.88 -1.72 10.29
CA HIS A 165 -4.26 -1.07 11.46
C HIS A 165 -2.90 -0.49 11.07
N LEU A 166 -2.71 0.79 11.34
CA LEU A 166 -1.47 1.53 11.08
C LEU A 166 -0.60 1.53 12.34
N LEU A 167 0.67 1.14 12.21
CA LEU A 167 1.68 1.21 13.26
C LEU A 167 2.75 2.23 12.85
N LEU A 168 2.98 3.25 13.68
CA LEU A 168 4.06 4.21 13.52
C LEU A 168 5.23 3.83 14.44
N ARG A 169 6.45 3.76 13.89
CA ARG A 169 7.63 3.38 14.66
C ARG A 169 8.84 4.22 14.34
N ALA A 170 9.60 4.60 15.36
CA ALA A 170 10.95 5.12 15.18
C ALA A 170 11.85 4.04 14.55
N VAL A 171 12.61 4.42 13.52
CA VAL A 171 13.55 3.52 12.83
C VAL A 171 15.01 3.91 13.05
N ARG A 172 15.23 5.05 13.72
CA ARG A 172 16.51 5.60 14.17
C ARG A 172 16.28 6.37 15.48
N ASP A 173 17.36 6.71 16.18
CA ASP A 173 17.29 7.64 17.31
C ASP A 173 16.81 9.02 16.80
N ILE A 174 15.88 9.65 17.54
CA ILE A 174 15.24 10.91 17.12
C ILE A 174 15.91 12.06 17.87
N GLU A 175 16.73 12.84 17.17
CA GLU A 175 17.24 14.15 17.60
C GLU A 175 16.36 15.29 17.03
N VAL A 176 16.47 16.49 17.59
CA VAL A 176 15.62 17.63 17.19
C VAL A 176 16.12 18.22 15.87
N GLY A 177 15.35 17.98 14.81
CA GLY A 177 15.39 18.71 13.54
C GLY A 177 16.48 18.24 12.58
N GLU A 178 16.09 17.51 11.53
CA GLU A 178 16.84 17.37 10.27
C GLU A 178 16.00 16.62 9.23
N GLU A 179 16.17 16.97 7.95
CA GLU A 179 15.67 16.29 6.74
C GLU A 179 16.71 16.45 5.62
N ASP A 180 16.86 15.47 4.73
CA ASP A 180 17.42 15.67 3.38
C ASP A 180 17.19 14.48 2.41
N ALA A 181 17.63 14.65 1.16
CA ALA A 181 17.08 14.05 -0.08
C ALA A 181 18.04 13.25 -1.01
N ASP A 182 17.43 12.79 -2.12
CA ASP A 182 17.89 12.44 -3.50
C ASP A 182 18.31 11.00 -3.93
N MET A 183 17.61 10.48 -4.96
CA MET A 183 17.84 9.19 -5.64
C MET A 183 17.36 9.16 -7.11
N LEU A 184 18.18 9.52 -8.12
CA LEU A 184 17.88 9.29 -9.56
C LEU A 184 19.17 9.16 -10.41
N THR A 185 19.57 7.94 -10.81
CA THR A 185 20.76 7.68 -11.67
C THR A 185 20.44 6.81 -12.90
N GLY A 186 21.00 7.11 -14.09
CA GLY A 186 20.83 6.34 -15.34
C GLY A 186 20.46 7.20 -16.57
N ASP A 187 20.28 6.61 -17.75
CA ASP A 187 19.83 7.32 -18.96
C ASP A 187 18.41 7.88 -18.77
N GLU A 188 18.30 9.21 -18.82
CA GLU A 188 17.06 9.94 -18.52
C GLU A 188 15.91 9.63 -19.45
N GLN A 189 16.19 9.45 -20.74
CA GLN A 189 15.13 9.16 -21.69
C GLN A 189 14.53 7.78 -21.41
N VAL A 190 15.40 6.81 -21.09
CA VAL A 190 14.98 5.43 -20.84
C VAL A 190 14.18 5.31 -19.56
N TRP A 191 14.63 5.92 -18.46
CA TRP A 191 13.90 5.77 -17.20
C TRP A 191 12.54 6.45 -17.22
N ARG A 192 12.34 7.51 -18.01
CA ARG A 192 11.01 8.13 -18.23
C ARG A 192 10.06 7.19 -18.98
N GLU A 193 10.55 6.43 -19.96
CA GLU A 193 9.76 5.41 -20.67
C GLU A 193 9.38 4.24 -19.74
N VAL A 194 10.31 3.81 -18.88
CA VAL A 194 10.05 2.79 -17.87
C VAL A 194 9.04 3.28 -16.83
N GLN A 195 9.14 4.54 -16.38
CA GLN A 195 8.19 5.15 -15.45
C GLN A 195 6.75 5.11 -16.01
N GLU A 196 6.55 5.43 -17.28
CA GLU A 196 5.22 5.37 -17.90
C GLU A 196 4.72 3.92 -17.99
N SER A 197 5.60 2.99 -18.32
CA SER A 197 5.28 1.55 -18.37
C SER A 197 4.90 0.99 -17.00
N LEU A 198 5.50 1.50 -15.91
CA LEU A 198 5.23 1.09 -14.53
C LEU A 198 3.79 1.39 -14.11
N LYS A 199 3.20 2.52 -14.54
CA LYS A 199 1.78 2.82 -14.26
C LYS A 199 0.86 1.70 -14.76
N LYS A 200 1.12 1.23 -15.98
CA LYS A 200 0.37 0.13 -16.58
C LYS A 200 0.62 -1.21 -15.87
N ILE A 201 1.85 -1.44 -15.40
CA ILE A 201 2.17 -2.62 -14.57
C ILE A 201 1.37 -2.59 -13.27
N GLU A 202 1.33 -1.45 -12.57
CA GLU A 202 0.58 -1.25 -11.33
C GLU A 202 -0.92 -1.51 -11.53
N GLU A 203 -1.51 -1.01 -12.62
CA GLU A 203 -2.89 -1.31 -13.00
C GLU A 203 -3.14 -2.82 -13.20
N LEU A 204 -2.22 -3.52 -13.87
CA LEU A 204 -2.33 -4.96 -14.09
C LEU A 204 -2.16 -5.75 -12.78
N LYS A 205 -1.26 -5.32 -11.88
CA LYS A 205 -1.08 -5.89 -10.52
C LYS A 205 -2.37 -5.75 -9.71
N ALA A 206 -3.00 -4.57 -9.71
CA ALA A 206 -4.26 -4.33 -9.02
C ALA A 206 -5.40 -5.26 -9.50
N HIS A 207 -5.35 -5.68 -10.76
CA HIS A 207 -6.29 -6.63 -11.37
C HIS A 207 -5.81 -8.09 -11.35
N TRP A 208 -4.72 -8.40 -10.64
CA TRP A 208 -4.17 -9.75 -10.48
C TRP A 208 -3.79 -10.44 -11.80
N LYS A 209 -3.44 -9.66 -12.83
CA LYS A 209 -3.08 -10.15 -14.17
C LYS A 209 -1.59 -10.50 -14.26
N TRP A 210 -1.14 -11.43 -13.42
CA TRP A 210 0.28 -11.70 -13.19
C TRP A 210 1.07 -12.15 -14.42
N GLU A 211 0.46 -12.93 -15.32
CA GLU A 211 1.12 -13.35 -16.58
C GLU A 211 1.47 -12.13 -17.46
N GLN A 212 0.56 -11.15 -17.55
CA GLN A 212 0.77 -9.93 -18.32
C GLN A 212 1.80 -9.02 -17.64
N VAL A 213 1.76 -8.93 -16.30
CA VAL A 213 2.77 -8.22 -15.50
C VAL A 213 4.16 -8.79 -15.78
N LEU A 214 4.32 -10.11 -15.69
CA LEU A 214 5.62 -10.77 -15.89
C LEU A 214 6.15 -10.54 -17.31
N ALA A 215 5.32 -10.73 -18.33
CA ALA A 215 5.71 -10.52 -19.73
C ALA A 215 6.18 -9.07 -20.00
N MET A 216 5.47 -8.08 -19.45
CA MET A 216 5.87 -6.67 -19.56
C MET A 216 7.21 -6.42 -18.84
N CYS A 217 7.37 -6.93 -17.62
CA CYS A 217 8.60 -6.73 -16.86
C CYS A 217 9.80 -7.38 -17.57
N GLN A 218 9.67 -8.61 -18.05
CA GLN A 218 10.72 -9.32 -18.80
C GLN A 218 11.14 -8.56 -20.05
N THR A 219 10.17 -8.01 -20.80
CA THR A 219 10.44 -7.18 -21.98
C THR A 219 11.27 -5.96 -21.59
N ILE A 220 10.84 -5.19 -20.58
CA ILE A 220 11.54 -3.98 -20.12
C ILE A 220 12.97 -4.30 -19.63
N ILE A 221 13.12 -5.36 -18.84
CA ILE A 221 14.44 -5.77 -18.30
C ILE A 221 15.38 -6.17 -19.44
N SER A 222 14.89 -6.96 -20.41
CA SER A 222 15.69 -7.44 -21.54
C SER A 222 16.09 -6.32 -22.51
N SER A 223 15.19 -5.37 -22.79
CA SER A 223 15.46 -4.26 -23.72
C SER A 223 16.41 -3.21 -23.15
N ASN A 224 16.58 -3.15 -21.81
CA ASN A 224 17.32 -2.06 -21.15
C ASN A 224 18.50 -2.53 -20.30
N SER A 225 18.90 -3.81 -20.36
CA SER A 225 19.93 -4.38 -19.47
C SER A 225 21.29 -3.68 -19.54
N GLU A 226 21.63 -3.06 -20.68
CA GLU A 226 22.88 -2.30 -20.86
C GLU A 226 22.75 -0.81 -20.53
N ARG A 227 21.51 -0.29 -20.42
CA ARG A 227 21.22 1.15 -20.29
C ARG A 227 20.72 1.55 -18.91
N LEU A 228 20.08 0.62 -18.20
CA LEU A 228 19.59 0.82 -16.84
C LEU A 228 20.21 -0.20 -15.90
N PRO A 229 21.14 0.21 -15.02
CA PRO A 229 21.63 -0.68 -13.97
C PRO A 229 20.51 -0.99 -12.98
N ASP A 230 20.63 -2.10 -12.24
CA ASP A 230 19.63 -2.51 -11.24
C ASP A 230 19.46 -1.49 -10.10
N ILE A 231 20.45 -0.61 -9.90
CA ILE A 231 20.35 0.52 -8.97
C ILE A 231 19.46 1.64 -9.50
N ASN A 232 19.06 1.70 -10.77
CA ASN A 232 18.06 2.68 -11.18
C ASN A 232 16.70 2.36 -10.51
N ILE A 233 16.07 3.35 -9.88
CA ILE A 233 14.84 3.13 -9.09
C ILE A 233 13.69 2.54 -9.92
N TYR A 234 13.59 2.88 -11.20
CA TYR A 234 12.54 2.36 -12.07
C TYR A 234 12.84 0.92 -12.51
N GLN A 235 14.11 0.63 -12.84
CA GLN A 235 14.56 -0.75 -13.08
C GLN A 235 14.35 -1.62 -11.84
N LEU A 236 14.65 -1.10 -10.65
CA LEU A 236 14.41 -1.79 -9.39
C LEU A 236 12.93 -2.12 -9.17
N LYS A 237 12.03 -1.17 -9.44
CA LYS A 237 10.58 -1.38 -9.36
C LYS A 237 10.10 -2.46 -10.35
N VAL A 238 10.66 -2.50 -11.56
CA VAL A 238 10.33 -3.54 -12.55
C VAL A 238 10.80 -4.91 -12.09
N LEU A 239 12.00 -5.02 -11.50
CA LEU A 239 12.50 -6.27 -10.92
C LEU A 239 11.62 -6.76 -9.77
N ASP A 240 11.20 -5.85 -8.90
CA ASP A 240 10.30 -6.16 -7.78
C ASP A 240 8.93 -6.65 -8.28
N CYS A 241 8.37 -5.99 -9.29
CA CYS A 241 7.13 -6.41 -9.93
C CYS A 241 7.26 -7.78 -10.62
N ALA A 242 8.38 -8.06 -11.29
CA ALA A 242 8.65 -9.37 -11.89
C ALA A 242 8.71 -10.45 -10.82
N MET A 243 9.44 -10.20 -9.73
CA MET A 243 9.52 -11.12 -8.59
C MET A 243 8.14 -11.43 -8.01
N ASP A 244 7.33 -10.41 -7.70
CA ASP A 244 5.96 -10.58 -7.18
C ASP A 244 5.09 -11.41 -8.14
N ALA A 245 5.19 -11.16 -9.45
CA ALA A 245 4.45 -11.92 -10.46
C ALA A 245 4.89 -13.39 -10.48
N CYS A 246 6.20 -13.66 -10.48
CA CYS A 246 6.75 -15.02 -10.40
C CYS A 246 6.28 -15.75 -9.14
N ILE A 247 6.31 -15.10 -7.96
CA ILE A 247 5.79 -15.67 -6.70
C ILE A 247 4.31 -16.05 -6.85
N ASN A 248 3.49 -15.15 -7.40
CA ASN A 248 2.06 -15.39 -7.59
C ASN A 248 1.73 -16.47 -8.64
N LEU A 249 2.64 -16.69 -9.59
CA LEU A 249 2.54 -17.74 -10.62
C LEU A 249 3.19 -19.07 -10.21
N GLY A 250 3.88 -19.11 -9.07
CA GLY A 250 4.59 -20.31 -8.60
C GLY A 250 5.94 -20.55 -9.28
N LEU A 251 6.50 -19.58 -10.00
CA LEU A 251 7.79 -19.63 -10.68
C LEU A 251 8.93 -19.26 -9.71
N LEU A 252 9.20 -20.11 -8.73
CA LEU A 252 10.05 -19.76 -7.57
C LEU A 252 11.53 -19.51 -7.92
N GLU A 253 12.08 -20.21 -8.91
CA GLU A 253 13.46 -20.01 -9.38
C GLU A 253 13.65 -18.63 -10.02
N GLU A 254 12.74 -18.25 -10.93
CA GLU A 254 12.73 -16.91 -11.55
C GLU A 254 12.48 -15.81 -10.52
N ALA A 255 11.57 -16.05 -9.55
CA ALA A 255 11.34 -15.13 -8.45
C ALA A 255 12.63 -14.87 -7.66
N LEU A 256 13.39 -15.93 -7.34
CA LEU A 256 14.65 -15.79 -6.62
C LEU A 256 15.71 -15.04 -7.44
N PHE A 257 15.76 -15.28 -8.76
CA PHE A 257 16.65 -14.54 -9.66
C PHE A 257 16.39 -13.04 -9.62
N TYR A 258 15.14 -12.60 -9.80
CA TYR A 258 14.79 -11.17 -9.73
C TYR A 258 14.95 -10.61 -8.32
N GLY A 259 14.52 -11.34 -7.30
CA GLY A 259 14.65 -10.92 -5.90
C GLY A 259 16.10 -10.69 -5.48
N THR A 260 17.01 -11.58 -5.86
CA THR A 260 18.44 -11.47 -5.51
C THR A 260 19.06 -10.20 -6.12
N ARG A 261 18.69 -9.83 -7.36
CA ARG A 261 19.15 -8.60 -8.03
C ARG A 261 18.73 -7.33 -7.30
N THR A 262 17.60 -7.37 -6.59
CA THR A 262 17.09 -6.21 -5.85
C THR A 262 17.84 -5.96 -4.53
N MET A 263 18.51 -6.97 -3.97
CA MET A 263 19.05 -6.92 -2.60
C MET A 263 20.02 -5.76 -2.35
N GLU A 264 20.95 -5.53 -3.28
CA GLU A 264 21.94 -4.47 -3.15
C GLU A 264 21.35 -3.07 -3.39
N PRO A 265 20.54 -2.82 -4.44
CA PRO A 265 19.78 -1.57 -4.57
C PRO A 265 18.92 -1.26 -3.34
N TYR A 266 18.20 -2.24 -2.79
CA TYR A 266 17.39 -2.04 -1.57
C TYR A 266 18.26 -1.72 -0.35
N ARG A 267 19.47 -2.27 -0.24
CA ARG A 267 20.42 -1.91 0.83
C ARG A 267 20.87 -0.46 0.73
N ILE A 268 21.08 0.04 -0.48
CA ILE A 268 21.54 1.41 -0.74
C ILE A 268 20.39 2.41 -0.51
N PHE A 269 19.21 2.13 -1.07
CA PHE A 269 18.07 3.05 -1.01
C PHE A 269 17.31 3.04 0.30
N PHE A 270 17.41 1.97 1.07
CA PHE A 270 16.74 1.87 2.34
C PHE A 270 17.76 1.57 3.44
N PRO A 271 18.59 2.57 3.80
CA PRO A 271 19.60 2.41 4.84
C PRO A 271 18.92 2.14 6.19
N GLY A 272 19.67 1.49 7.08
CA GLY A 272 19.17 1.14 8.41
C GLY A 272 17.98 0.18 8.40
N SER A 273 17.00 0.47 9.26
CA SER A 273 15.82 -0.38 9.48
C SER A 273 14.61 0.16 8.74
N HIS A 274 14.43 -0.23 7.48
CA HIS A 274 13.27 0.16 6.68
C HIS A 274 12.34 -1.04 6.41
N PRO A 275 11.01 -0.89 6.57
CA PRO A 275 10.09 -2.04 6.49
C PRO A 275 10.08 -2.70 5.11
N VAL A 276 10.12 -1.92 4.02
CA VAL A 276 10.11 -2.47 2.66
C VAL A 276 11.37 -3.32 2.41
N ARG A 277 12.54 -2.88 2.92
CA ARG A 277 13.77 -3.68 2.86
C ARG A 277 13.66 -4.95 3.69
N GLY A 278 13.10 -4.86 4.90
CA GLY A 278 12.87 -6.01 5.77
C GLY A 278 12.03 -7.09 5.07
N VAL A 279 10.89 -6.69 4.51
CA VAL A 279 9.99 -7.61 3.77
C VAL A 279 10.66 -8.16 2.51
N GLN A 280 11.42 -7.35 1.77
CA GLN A 280 12.12 -7.82 0.57
C GLN A 280 13.16 -8.90 0.90
N VAL A 281 13.97 -8.66 1.94
CA VAL A 281 14.95 -9.63 2.43
C VAL A 281 14.26 -10.90 2.93
N MET A 282 13.10 -10.78 3.60
CA MET A 282 12.28 -11.92 4.03
C MET A 282 11.78 -12.74 2.83
N LYS A 283 11.25 -12.09 1.78
CA LYS A 283 10.79 -12.77 0.55
C LYS A 283 11.92 -13.58 -0.08
N VAL A 284 13.10 -12.98 -0.24
CA VAL A 284 14.28 -13.68 -0.80
C VAL A 284 14.72 -14.83 0.10
N GLY A 285 14.78 -14.63 1.42
CA GLY A 285 15.13 -15.69 2.37
C GLY A 285 14.14 -16.87 2.34
N LYS A 286 12.84 -16.58 2.22
CA LYS A 286 11.79 -17.60 2.08
C LYS A 286 11.91 -18.37 0.77
N LEU A 287 12.20 -17.69 -0.34
CA LEU A 287 12.44 -18.35 -1.64
C LEU A 287 13.65 -19.29 -1.58
N GLN A 288 14.74 -18.86 -0.94
CA GLN A 288 15.94 -19.69 -0.73
C GLN A 288 15.64 -20.91 0.15
N LEU A 289 14.86 -20.74 1.22
CA LEU A 289 14.46 -21.83 2.11
C LEU A 289 13.71 -22.92 1.34
N HIS A 290 12.71 -22.54 0.55
CA HIS A 290 11.93 -23.49 -0.26
C HIS A 290 12.75 -24.18 -1.38
N GLN A 291 13.90 -23.62 -1.77
CA GLN A 291 14.82 -24.21 -2.74
C GLN A 291 15.96 -25.02 -2.07
N GLY A 292 15.93 -25.21 -0.75
CA GLY A 292 16.96 -25.96 -0.02
C GLY A 292 18.29 -25.21 0.15
N MET A 293 18.34 -23.92 -0.15
CA MET A 293 19.54 -23.08 0.00
C MET A 293 19.69 -22.60 1.46
N PHE A 294 19.74 -23.53 2.41
CA PHE A 294 19.56 -23.23 3.83
C PHE A 294 20.56 -22.22 4.42
N PRO A 295 21.88 -22.28 4.13
CA PRO A 295 22.83 -21.30 4.66
C PRO A 295 22.54 -19.87 4.18
N GLN A 296 22.17 -19.71 2.91
CA GLN A 296 21.81 -18.41 2.33
C GLN A 296 20.47 -17.92 2.89
N ALA A 297 19.49 -18.83 2.99
CA ALA A 297 18.18 -18.54 3.57
C ALA A 297 18.31 -18.04 5.01
N MET A 298 19.06 -18.75 5.86
CA MET A 298 19.28 -18.37 7.27
C MET A 298 19.92 -16.98 7.39
N LYS A 299 20.91 -16.67 6.55
CA LYS A 299 21.55 -15.35 6.54
C LYS A 299 20.53 -14.24 6.23
N ASN A 300 19.72 -14.43 5.20
CA ASN A 300 18.73 -13.44 4.80
C ASN A 300 17.56 -13.36 5.81
N LEU A 301 17.04 -14.47 6.30
CA LEU A 301 15.96 -14.47 7.31
C LEU A 301 16.39 -13.80 8.62
N ARG A 302 17.64 -13.97 9.06
CA ARG A 302 18.17 -13.23 10.23
C ARG A 302 18.28 -11.74 9.97
N LEU A 303 18.77 -11.34 8.79
CA LEU A 303 18.81 -9.93 8.39
C LEU A 303 17.41 -9.31 8.32
N ALA A 304 16.44 -10.05 7.77
CA ALA A 304 15.04 -9.62 7.78
C ALA A 304 14.54 -9.44 9.21
N PHE A 305 14.86 -10.36 10.12
CA PHE A 305 14.43 -10.28 11.52
C PHE A 305 15.05 -9.07 12.24
N ASP A 306 16.34 -8.79 12.02
CA ASP A 306 17.01 -7.62 12.60
C ASP A 306 16.38 -6.30 12.15
N ILE A 307 15.93 -6.21 10.91
CA ILE A 307 15.23 -5.02 10.36
C ILE A 307 13.77 -4.97 10.84
N MET A 308 13.06 -6.10 10.76
CA MET A 308 11.62 -6.18 10.99
C MET A 308 11.26 -6.14 12.48
N ARG A 309 12.15 -6.57 13.39
CA ARG A 309 11.92 -6.39 14.84
C ARG A 309 11.81 -4.92 15.23
N VAL A 310 12.52 -4.04 14.50
CA VAL A 310 12.44 -2.58 14.67
C VAL A 310 11.18 -2.06 14.00
N THR A 311 11.02 -2.33 12.70
CA THR A 311 10.00 -1.70 11.84
C THR A 311 8.58 -2.25 11.99
N HIS A 312 8.43 -3.53 12.33
CA HIS A 312 7.13 -4.20 12.48
C HIS A 312 6.84 -4.57 13.93
N GLY A 313 7.83 -5.13 14.63
CA GLY A 313 7.76 -5.55 16.02
C GLY A 313 6.93 -6.79 16.30
N ARG A 314 6.94 -7.18 17.59
CA ARG A 314 6.30 -8.42 18.08
C ARG A 314 4.78 -8.42 17.90
N GLU A 315 4.18 -7.26 17.75
CA GLU A 315 2.74 -7.05 17.57
C GLU A 315 2.27 -7.31 16.14
N HIS A 316 3.20 -7.41 15.17
CA HIS A 316 2.88 -7.63 13.77
C HIS A 316 2.94 -9.12 13.43
N SER A 317 1.88 -9.67 12.85
CA SER A 317 1.77 -11.10 12.52
C SER A 317 2.90 -11.62 11.63
N LEU A 318 3.38 -10.78 10.70
CA LEU A 318 4.51 -11.14 9.83
C LEU A 318 5.81 -11.46 10.58
N ILE A 319 6.00 -10.95 11.82
CA ILE A 319 7.14 -11.35 12.66
C ILE A 319 6.97 -12.78 13.17
N GLU A 320 5.75 -13.21 13.49
CA GLU A 320 5.46 -14.59 13.87
C GLU A 320 5.77 -15.53 12.70
N ASP A 321 5.31 -15.18 11.49
CA ASP A 321 5.61 -15.93 10.26
C ASP A 321 7.13 -16.02 10.02
N LEU A 322 7.86 -14.92 10.23
CA LEU A 322 9.32 -14.89 10.07
C LEU A 322 10.03 -15.77 11.12
N ILE A 323 9.56 -15.81 12.36
CA ILE A 323 10.09 -16.69 13.40
C ILE A 323 9.90 -18.16 13.00
N LEU A 324 8.73 -18.51 12.47
CA LEU A 324 8.48 -19.88 11.99
C LEU A 324 9.43 -20.26 10.84
N LEU A 325 9.70 -19.34 9.91
CA LEU A 325 10.68 -19.59 8.83
C LEU A 325 12.10 -19.77 9.37
N LEU A 326 12.49 -19.02 10.41
CA LEU A 326 13.79 -19.17 11.07
C LEU A 326 13.92 -20.54 11.75
N GLU A 327 12.89 -20.98 12.46
CA GLU A 327 12.84 -22.29 13.11
C GLU A 327 12.88 -23.44 12.08
N GLU A 328 12.11 -23.34 11.00
CA GLU A 328 12.13 -24.29 9.89
C GLU A 328 13.52 -24.38 9.25
N CYS A 329 14.16 -23.23 8.99
CA CYS A 329 15.48 -23.19 8.38
C CYS A 329 16.55 -23.78 9.32
N ASP A 330 16.52 -23.48 10.62
CA ASP A 330 17.44 -24.04 11.61
C ASP A 330 17.30 -25.56 11.74
N ALA A 331 16.06 -26.07 11.74
CA ALA A 331 15.80 -27.50 11.77
C ALA A 331 16.38 -28.22 10.55
N ASN A 332 16.22 -27.66 9.35
CA ASN A 332 16.77 -28.23 8.12
C ASN A 332 18.30 -28.21 8.09
N ILE A 333 18.95 -27.14 8.58
CA ILE A 333 20.42 -27.07 8.69
C ILE A 333 20.97 -28.14 9.64
N ARG A 334 20.25 -28.43 10.74
CA ARG A 334 20.67 -29.48 11.68
C ARG A 334 20.46 -30.89 11.14
N ALA A 335 19.56 -31.05 10.17
CA ALA A 335 19.23 -32.34 9.57
C ALA A 335 20.10 -32.70 8.35
N SER A 336 20.79 -31.72 7.74
CA SER A 336 21.69 -31.87 6.59
C SER A 336 23.13 -32.17 6.99
#